data_AF-A0A9P7KJU7-F1
#
_entry.id   AF-A0A9P7KJU7-F1
#
_cell.length_a   1.000
_cell.length_b   1.000
_cell.length_c   1.000
_cell.angle_alpha   90.00
_cell.angle_beta   90.00
_cell.angle_gamma   90.00
#
_symmetry.space_group_name_H-M   'P 1'
#
loop_
_entity.id
_entity.type
_entity.pdbx_description
1 polymer ?
#
loop_
_entity_poly.entity_id
_entity_poly.type
_entity_poly.pdbx_seq_one_letter_code
_entity_poly.pdbx_strand_id
1 'polypeptide(L)'
;MLMYPIFITDDPDARVEIKSLPGQCRWGVNRLEEFLGPLVKKGLQSVILFGVPLKCVKDMGGTPADDPSGPVITAVKKLRSLFPDLYIACDVCLCEYTDHGHCGYLNADGTIDNAPSVVRIAEVAVNYAKAGAHCVAPSDMMDGRVKAIKRGLMDAGLGNKCTLMSYSAKFASSLYGPFRDAAGSAPSFGNRKCYQLPVAARGLARRAILRDMEEGADIIMVKPALPYLDIIADAGQLAANHPIACYQVSGEFAMVHAGAAAGVYDLKAMAFESVESMVRADRVNTCNYTLATRWRRLSVSIMPDLRLVVFTILAVITVSATLYSVIHDTYLDTSNPLLTHLPHPLSKTHYYANKANYLNVYFIKKAWAWTTGAFFFSWFTSPTSARSTSQVWKWVAQTVAWLIFTTWFFGPAILERFILVSGGECILALPGGAPLTVDDQYCLSKSQISASSHPDLFVASFAPPLDWRAIPRLRKGHDVSGHIFLLTMSTLFLADQLRYSLRLVNRPLLHNVALATIIALIGIWLFATYTTSLYFHSPFEKITGFEVEESAKIKKAERLRQSKQHTE
;
A
#
# COMPACT_ATOMS: atom_id res chain seq x y z
N MET A 1 -5.62 16.17 -2.88
CA MET A 1 -6.08 16.63 -1.54
C MET A 1 -7.49 16.13 -1.29
N LEU A 2 -7.82 15.80 -0.03
CA LEU A 2 -9.18 15.47 0.37
C LEU A 2 -9.79 16.71 1.04
N MET A 3 -11.01 17.06 0.64
CA MET A 3 -11.79 18.12 1.26
C MET A 3 -12.94 17.46 2.02
N TYR A 4 -13.14 17.80 3.29
CA TYR A 4 -14.14 17.13 4.12
C TYR A 4 -15.38 18.02 4.30
N PRO A 5 -16.58 17.58 3.87
CA PRO A 5 -17.82 18.32 4.12
C PRO A 5 -18.18 18.38 5.60
N ILE A 6 -18.48 19.57 6.13
CA ILE A 6 -19.00 19.73 7.49
C ILE A 6 -20.29 20.56 7.49
N PHE A 7 -21.26 20.10 8.27
CA PHE A 7 -22.57 20.74 8.44
C PHE A 7 -22.59 21.49 9.76
N ILE A 8 -22.73 22.81 9.70
CA ILE A 8 -22.66 23.70 10.86
C ILE A 8 -24.05 24.21 11.20
N THR A 9 -24.51 24.00 12.42
CA THR A 9 -25.81 24.51 12.89
C THR A 9 -25.65 25.78 13.71
N ASP A 10 -26.75 26.52 13.87
CA ASP A 10 -26.88 27.72 14.68
C ASP A 10 -27.04 27.44 16.19
N ASP A 11 -27.07 26.17 16.60
CA ASP A 11 -26.84 25.77 17.98
C ASP A 11 -25.33 25.58 18.24
N PRO A 12 -24.68 26.44 19.05
CA PRO A 12 -23.22 26.41 19.23
C PRO A 12 -22.68 25.11 19.82
N ASP A 13 -23.47 24.37 20.60
CA ASP A 13 -23.02 23.19 21.35
C ASP A 13 -23.53 21.87 20.76
N ALA A 14 -24.28 21.94 19.66
CA ALA A 14 -24.94 20.81 19.06
C ALA A 14 -23.98 19.75 18.49
N ARG A 15 -24.44 18.51 18.60
CA ARG A 15 -23.92 17.33 17.90
C ARG A 15 -25.10 16.44 17.55
N VAL A 16 -25.66 16.63 16.36
CA VAL A 16 -26.89 15.95 15.92
C VAL A 16 -26.55 14.97 14.81
N GLU A 17 -26.74 13.67 15.05
CA GLU A 17 -26.49 12.64 14.05
C GLU A 17 -27.46 12.76 12.86
N ILE A 18 -26.91 12.58 11.65
CA ILE A 18 -27.68 12.58 10.41
C ILE A 18 -27.94 11.11 10.05
N LYS A 19 -29.13 10.61 10.35
CA LYS A 19 -29.47 9.18 10.18
C LYS A 19 -29.22 8.64 8.77
N SER A 20 -29.48 9.45 7.75
CA SER A 20 -29.30 9.07 6.34
C SER A 20 -27.84 9.16 5.86
N LEU A 21 -26.94 9.73 6.65
CA LEU A 21 -25.49 9.78 6.41
C LEU A 21 -24.74 9.13 7.58
N PRO A 22 -24.54 7.80 7.56
CA PRO A 22 -23.92 7.06 8.66
C PRO A 22 -22.60 7.68 9.13
N GLY A 23 -22.50 7.96 10.43
CA GLY A 23 -21.31 8.53 11.06
C GLY A 23 -21.09 10.03 10.81
N GLN A 24 -22.04 10.74 10.19
CA GLN A 24 -22.02 12.20 10.05
C GLN A 24 -22.94 12.88 11.06
N CYS A 25 -22.58 14.10 11.43
CA CYS A 25 -23.38 14.93 12.33
C CYS A 25 -23.45 16.37 11.81
N ARG A 26 -24.48 17.08 12.24
CA ARG A 26 -24.47 18.54 12.31
C ARG A 26 -23.76 18.96 13.58
N TRP A 27 -22.88 19.94 13.47
CA TRP A 27 -22.00 20.38 14.54
C TRP A 27 -22.26 21.84 14.88
N GLY A 28 -22.29 22.15 16.17
CA GLY A 28 -22.19 23.50 16.67
C GLY A 28 -20.75 24.00 16.64
N VAL A 29 -20.57 25.32 16.57
CA VAL A 29 -19.25 25.97 16.45
C VAL A 29 -18.33 25.66 17.62
N ASN A 30 -18.85 25.51 18.85
CA ASN A 30 -18.05 25.20 20.04
C ASN A 30 -17.48 23.77 20.02
N ARG A 31 -18.11 22.86 19.25
CA ARG A 31 -17.72 21.45 19.12
C ARG A 31 -16.74 21.18 17.97
N LEU A 32 -16.42 22.20 17.16
CA LEU A 32 -15.58 21.99 15.97
C LEU A 32 -14.16 21.55 16.30
N GLU A 33 -13.59 22.03 17.41
CA GLU A 33 -12.25 21.61 17.84
C GLU A 33 -12.22 20.12 18.23
N GLU A 34 -13.23 19.68 19.00
CA GLU A 34 -13.40 18.28 19.40
C GLU A 34 -13.48 17.36 18.18
N PHE A 35 -14.24 17.77 17.17
CA PHE A 35 -14.47 17.00 15.96
C PHE A 35 -13.26 17.02 14.99
N LEU A 36 -12.77 18.21 14.64
CA LEU A 36 -11.75 18.38 13.61
C LEU A 36 -10.32 18.21 14.15
N GLY A 37 -10.06 18.48 15.43
CA GLY A 37 -8.73 18.36 16.02
C GLY A 37 -8.07 17.00 15.78
N PRO A 38 -8.75 15.87 16.03
CA PRO A 38 -8.24 14.54 15.69
C PRO A 38 -8.05 14.30 14.18
N LEU A 39 -8.84 14.94 13.32
CA LEU A 39 -8.74 14.81 11.86
C LEU A 39 -7.57 15.62 11.31
N VAL A 40 -7.37 16.85 11.79
CA VAL A 40 -6.22 17.70 11.45
C VAL A 40 -4.91 17.05 11.90
N LYS A 41 -4.85 16.47 13.11
CA LYS A 41 -3.69 15.67 13.57
C LYS A 41 -3.40 14.45 12.68
N LYS A 42 -4.44 13.85 12.09
CA LYS A 42 -4.30 12.78 11.09
C LYS A 42 -4.01 13.32 9.69
N GLY A 43 -3.98 14.64 9.52
CA GLY A 43 -3.61 15.31 8.30
C GLY A 43 -4.76 15.76 7.39
N LEU A 44 -5.94 15.99 7.93
CA LEU A 44 -6.95 16.73 7.18
C LEU A 44 -6.39 18.12 6.79
N GLN A 45 -6.41 18.44 5.50
CA GLN A 45 -5.89 19.70 4.95
C GLN A 45 -6.98 20.67 4.53
N SER A 46 -8.20 20.18 4.29
CA SER A 46 -9.25 21.03 3.77
C SER A 46 -10.64 20.59 4.22
N VAL A 47 -11.51 21.57 4.41
CA VAL A 47 -12.93 21.39 4.72
C VAL A 47 -13.78 22.24 3.78
N ILE A 48 -15.02 21.81 3.54
CA ILE A 48 -16.06 22.65 2.93
C ILE A 48 -17.22 22.80 3.90
N LEU A 49 -17.62 24.05 4.16
CA LEU A 49 -18.65 24.40 5.13
C LEU A 49 -20.03 24.46 4.46
N PHE A 50 -21.02 23.87 5.13
CA PHE A 50 -22.45 24.01 4.83
C PHE A 50 -23.16 24.53 6.09
N GLY A 51 -23.84 25.69 5.98
CA GLY A 51 -24.64 26.23 7.07
C GLY A 51 -26.01 25.56 7.13
N VAL A 52 -26.46 25.21 8.32
CA VAL A 52 -27.75 24.56 8.58
C VAL A 52 -28.45 25.31 9.70
N PRO A 53 -28.99 26.50 9.43
CA PRO A 53 -29.74 27.23 10.43
C PRO A 53 -31.07 26.52 10.71
N LEU A 54 -31.27 26.11 11.96
CA LEU A 54 -32.48 25.41 12.43
C LEU A 54 -33.35 26.29 13.33
N LYS A 55 -32.76 27.32 13.95
CA LYS A 55 -33.43 28.26 14.87
C LYS A 55 -33.70 29.61 14.22
N CYS A 56 -32.98 30.00 13.17
CA CYS A 56 -33.23 31.27 12.48
C CYS A 56 -34.44 31.22 11.53
N VAL A 57 -35.06 32.38 11.33
CA VAL A 57 -36.17 32.54 10.38
C VAL A 57 -35.61 32.61 8.97
N LYS A 58 -36.02 31.66 8.12
CA LYS A 58 -35.75 31.68 6.68
C LYS A 58 -36.69 32.67 5.99
N ASP A 59 -36.23 33.31 4.93
CA ASP A 59 -37.00 34.27 4.16
C ASP A 59 -36.80 34.11 2.64
N MET A 60 -37.61 34.79 1.85
CA MET A 60 -37.50 34.74 0.38
C MET A 60 -36.13 35.21 -0.15
N GLY A 61 -35.42 36.05 0.61
CA GLY A 61 -34.13 36.65 0.21
C GLY A 61 -32.90 35.83 0.60
N GLY A 62 -33.06 34.77 1.39
CA GLY A 62 -31.94 34.10 2.03
C GLY A 62 -31.07 35.06 2.83
N THR A 63 -31.67 36.02 3.53
CA THR A 63 -30.94 37.01 4.36
C THR A 63 -29.98 36.34 5.35
N PRO A 64 -30.33 35.21 6.00
CA PRO A 64 -29.42 34.55 6.94
C PRO A 64 -28.15 33.93 6.32
N ALA A 65 -28.03 33.87 4.98
CA ALA A 65 -26.93 33.20 4.31
C ALA A 65 -25.55 33.78 4.68
N ASP A 66 -25.45 35.09 4.79
CA ASP A 66 -24.21 35.83 5.10
C ASP A 66 -24.33 36.65 6.39
N ASP A 67 -25.23 36.26 7.29
CA ASP A 67 -25.30 36.81 8.64
C ASP A 67 -23.93 36.64 9.33
N PRO A 68 -23.29 37.74 9.77
CA PRO A 68 -22.01 37.68 10.48
C PRO A 68 -22.03 36.84 11.77
N SER A 69 -23.20 36.63 12.35
CA SER A 69 -23.49 35.77 13.49
C SER A 69 -23.98 34.37 13.10
N GLY A 70 -24.21 34.13 11.81
CA GLY A 70 -24.66 32.86 11.26
C GLY A 70 -23.61 31.75 11.34
N PRO A 71 -24.02 30.49 11.11
CA PRO A 71 -23.19 29.31 11.35
C PRO A 71 -21.92 29.26 10.49
N VAL A 72 -21.99 29.68 9.22
CA VAL A 72 -20.84 29.61 8.31
C VAL A 72 -19.77 30.62 8.70
N ILE A 73 -20.11 31.90 8.83
CA ILE A 73 -19.14 32.97 9.13
C ILE A 73 -18.48 32.76 10.50
N THR A 74 -19.26 32.37 11.50
CA THR A 74 -18.72 32.06 12.84
C THR A 74 -17.79 30.85 12.80
N ALA A 75 -18.13 29.79 12.06
CA ALA A 75 -17.24 28.64 11.84
C ALA A 75 -15.96 29.02 11.09
N VAL A 76 -16.02 29.84 10.03
CA VAL A 76 -14.82 30.33 9.32
C VAL A 76 -13.86 31.00 10.30
N LYS A 77 -14.35 32.00 11.07
CA LYS A 77 -13.54 32.74 12.04
C LYS A 77 -12.92 31.79 13.08
N LYS A 78 -13.72 30.86 13.62
CA LYS A 78 -13.26 29.88 14.61
C LYS A 78 -12.19 28.96 14.03
N LEU A 79 -12.38 28.42 12.83
CA LEU A 79 -11.44 27.50 12.19
C LEU A 79 -10.14 28.19 11.78
N ARG A 80 -10.19 29.45 11.31
CA ARG A 80 -8.98 30.25 11.04
C ARG A 80 -8.13 30.45 12.30
N SER A 81 -8.77 30.59 13.46
CA SER A 81 -8.09 30.70 14.75
C SER A 81 -7.56 29.36 15.27
N LEU A 82 -8.34 28.29 15.19
CA LEU A 82 -7.97 26.98 15.72
C LEU A 82 -6.93 26.25 14.86
N PHE A 83 -7.08 26.34 13.54
CA PHE A 83 -6.30 25.58 12.56
C PHE A 83 -5.83 26.50 11.41
N PRO A 84 -4.80 27.35 11.63
CA PRO A 84 -4.36 28.33 10.64
C PRO A 84 -3.98 27.75 9.27
N ASP A 85 -3.46 26.51 9.25
CA ASP A 85 -3.04 25.79 8.05
C ASP A 85 -4.19 25.04 7.34
N LEU A 86 -5.40 25.02 7.92
CA LEU A 86 -6.54 24.32 7.33
C LEU A 86 -7.14 25.16 6.19
N TYR A 87 -7.22 24.58 4.99
CA TYR A 87 -7.83 25.22 3.82
C TYR A 87 -9.36 25.14 3.88
N ILE A 88 -9.97 26.26 4.27
CA ILE A 88 -11.42 26.41 4.46
C ILE A 88 -12.10 26.89 3.18
N ALA A 89 -12.94 26.04 2.60
CA ALA A 89 -13.90 26.38 1.56
C ALA A 89 -15.31 26.56 2.14
N CYS A 90 -16.14 27.40 1.53
CA CYS A 90 -17.55 27.56 1.88
C CYS A 90 -18.43 27.29 0.67
N ASP A 91 -19.46 26.46 0.83
CA ASP A 91 -20.52 26.37 -0.17
C ASP A 91 -21.28 27.70 -0.24
N VAL A 92 -21.53 28.21 -1.44
CA VAL A 92 -22.31 29.44 -1.66
C VAL A 92 -23.60 29.08 -2.36
N CYS A 93 -24.72 29.25 -1.66
CA CYS A 93 -26.07 28.99 -2.15
C CYS A 93 -27.08 29.67 -1.23
N LEU A 94 -28.33 29.79 -1.69
CA LEU A 94 -29.44 30.33 -0.87
C LEU A 94 -30.40 29.25 -0.37
N CYS A 95 -30.24 27.99 -0.77
CA CYS A 95 -31.26 26.97 -0.52
C CYS A 95 -31.38 26.51 0.94
N GLU A 96 -30.32 26.63 1.73
CA GLU A 96 -30.38 26.38 3.18
C GLU A 96 -31.06 27.52 3.94
N TYR A 97 -31.17 28.70 3.33
CA TYR A 97 -31.54 29.96 4.00
C TYR A 97 -32.87 30.54 3.52
N THR A 98 -33.41 30.04 2.41
CA THR A 98 -34.71 30.45 1.87
C THR A 98 -35.85 29.62 2.41
N ASP A 99 -37.03 30.23 2.56
CA ASP A 99 -38.28 29.57 3.00
C ASP A 99 -38.86 28.62 1.93
N HIS A 100 -38.62 28.93 0.65
CA HIS A 100 -39.01 28.10 -0.49
C HIS A 100 -37.98 27.00 -0.82
N GLY A 101 -36.75 27.10 -0.30
CA GLY A 101 -35.71 26.07 -0.45
C GLY A 101 -35.15 25.93 -1.89
N HIS A 102 -35.29 26.95 -2.73
CA HIS A 102 -34.64 27.02 -4.06
C HIS A 102 -33.28 27.71 -3.97
N CYS A 103 -32.45 27.57 -5.00
CA CYS A 103 -31.07 28.04 -4.96
C CYS A 103 -30.88 29.53 -5.29
N GLY A 104 -31.96 30.24 -5.64
CA GLY A 104 -31.99 31.64 -6.04
C GLY A 104 -33.36 32.25 -5.75
N TYR A 105 -33.49 33.53 -6.05
CA TYR A 105 -34.77 34.25 -6.01
C TYR A 105 -35.75 33.70 -7.03
N LEU A 106 -37.04 33.90 -6.74
CA LEU A 106 -38.14 33.44 -7.55
C LEU A 106 -38.97 34.60 -8.07
N ASN A 107 -39.38 34.49 -9.34
CA ASN A 107 -40.44 35.31 -9.91
C ASN A 107 -41.79 34.95 -9.27
N ALA A 108 -42.81 35.79 -9.50
CA ALA A 108 -44.17 35.55 -9.01
C ALA A 108 -44.78 34.22 -9.52
N ASP A 109 -44.32 33.70 -10.66
CA ASP A 109 -44.75 32.42 -11.24
C ASP A 109 -43.96 31.20 -10.69
N GLY A 110 -43.04 31.42 -9.76
CA GLY A 110 -42.20 30.38 -9.14
C GLY A 110 -40.98 29.96 -9.98
N THR A 111 -40.72 30.61 -11.13
CA THR A 111 -39.48 30.41 -11.88
C THR A 111 -38.31 31.17 -11.25
N ILE A 112 -37.07 30.82 -11.58
CA ILE A 112 -35.89 31.51 -11.08
C ILE A 112 -35.82 32.94 -11.65
N ASP A 113 -35.64 33.92 -10.78
CA ASP A 113 -35.25 35.28 -11.16
C ASP A 113 -33.71 35.40 -11.17
N ASN A 114 -33.10 35.13 -12.32
CA ASN A 114 -31.66 34.87 -12.42
C ASN A 114 -30.79 36.09 -12.07
N ALA A 115 -31.13 37.27 -12.60
CA ALA A 115 -30.29 38.47 -12.43
C ALA A 115 -30.10 38.88 -10.95
N PRO A 116 -31.16 39.07 -10.15
CA PRO A 116 -31.00 39.39 -8.74
C PRO A 116 -30.50 38.20 -7.91
N SER A 117 -30.78 36.94 -8.32
CA SER A 117 -30.15 35.77 -7.70
C SER A 117 -28.63 35.84 -7.76
N VAL A 118 -28.09 36.13 -8.95
CA VAL A 118 -26.63 36.22 -9.19
C VAL A 118 -25.99 37.32 -8.34
N VAL A 119 -26.64 38.48 -8.20
CA VAL A 119 -26.17 39.57 -7.34
C VAL A 119 -26.08 39.10 -5.89
N ARG A 120 -27.18 38.51 -5.37
CA ARG A 120 -27.23 38.05 -3.98
C ARG A 120 -26.18 36.95 -3.69
N ILE A 121 -26.02 36.00 -4.60
CA ILE A 121 -25.02 34.93 -4.49
C ILE A 121 -23.59 35.52 -4.45
N ALA A 122 -23.31 36.54 -5.24
CA ALA A 122 -22.01 37.22 -5.22
C ALA A 122 -21.75 37.95 -3.90
N GLU A 123 -22.76 38.60 -3.31
CA GLU A 123 -22.66 39.22 -1.98
C GLU A 123 -22.30 38.20 -0.90
N VAL A 124 -23.01 37.06 -0.87
CA VAL A 124 -22.74 35.98 0.09
C VAL A 124 -21.31 35.46 -0.05
N ALA A 125 -20.86 35.19 -1.29
CA ALA A 125 -19.50 34.74 -1.55
C ALA A 125 -18.45 35.75 -1.05
N VAL A 126 -18.62 37.04 -1.36
CA VAL A 126 -17.71 38.09 -0.92
C VAL A 126 -17.70 38.21 0.61
N ASN A 127 -18.84 38.06 1.27
CA ASN A 127 -18.94 38.13 2.73
C ASN A 127 -18.28 36.92 3.42
N TYR A 128 -18.38 35.71 2.85
CA TYR A 128 -17.59 34.57 3.32
C TYR A 128 -16.09 34.77 3.12
N ALA A 129 -15.68 35.33 1.99
CA ALA A 129 -14.27 35.65 1.73
C ALA A 129 -13.73 36.71 2.71
N LYS A 130 -14.50 37.78 2.98
CA LYS A 130 -14.19 38.80 4.01
C LYS A 130 -14.07 38.20 5.41
N ALA A 131 -14.88 37.19 5.73
CA ALA A 131 -14.78 36.47 7.00
C ALA A 131 -13.51 35.61 7.12
N GLY A 132 -12.81 35.35 6.02
CA GLY A 132 -11.56 34.60 5.98
C GLY A 132 -11.65 33.24 5.30
N ALA A 133 -12.69 32.97 4.50
CA ALA A 133 -12.74 31.77 3.66
C ALA A 133 -11.65 31.85 2.57
N HIS A 134 -10.87 30.77 2.42
CA HIS A 134 -9.84 30.69 1.37
C HIS A 134 -10.45 30.37 0.02
N CYS A 135 -11.62 29.72 0.02
CA CYS A 135 -12.33 29.34 -1.18
C CYS A 135 -13.83 29.54 -1.03
N VAL A 136 -14.47 30.03 -2.08
CA VAL A 136 -15.92 30.09 -2.22
C VAL A 136 -16.35 29.15 -3.34
N ALA A 137 -17.37 28.34 -3.07
CA ALA A 137 -17.81 27.28 -3.97
C ALA A 137 -19.29 27.43 -4.33
N PRO A 138 -19.64 28.22 -5.38
CA PRO A 138 -21.02 28.47 -5.76
C PRO A 138 -21.71 27.21 -6.32
N SER A 139 -22.75 26.75 -5.64
CA SER A 139 -23.44 25.49 -5.93
C SER A 139 -24.84 25.68 -6.53
N ASP A 140 -25.23 26.92 -6.81
CA ASP A 140 -26.56 27.36 -7.22
C ASP A 140 -26.94 26.97 -8.66
N MET A 141 -25.98 26.86 -9.58
CA MET A 141 -26.15 26.64 -11.03
C MET A 141 -26.82 27.79 -11.82
N MET A 142 -26.85 29.01 -11.30
CA MET A 142 -27.37 30.19 -11.99
C MET A 142 -26.43 30.64 -13.12
N ASP A 143 -26.99 31.21 -14.17
CA ASP A 143 -26.22 31.65 -15.33
C ASP A 143 -25.49 32.96 -15.01
N GLY A 144 -24.16 33.00 -15.19
CA GLY A 144 -23.33 34.19 -14.96
C GLY A 144 -22.84 34.41 -13.52
N ARG A 145 -23.16 33.51 -12.57
CA ARG A 145 -22.75 33.71 -11.17
C ARG A 145 -21.22 33.74 -10.96
N VAL A 146 -20.46 32.99 -11.75
CA VAL A 146 -18.99 32.92 -11.59
C VAL A 146 -18.39 34.28 -11.91
N LYS A 147 -18.83 34.91 -13.01
CA LYS A 147 -18.39 36.26 -13.39
C LYS A 147 -18.71 37.28 -12.30
N ALA A 148 -19.92 37.23 -11.76
CA ALA A 148 -20.35 38.15 -10.70
C ALA A 148 -19.54 37.98 -9.42
N ILE A 149 -19.32 36.74 -8.97
CA ILE A 149 -18.50 36.45 -7.79
C ILE A 149 -17.05 36.89 -8.02
N LYS A 150 -16.43 36.54 -9.16
CA LYS A 150 -15.04 36.92 -9.44
C LYS A 150 -14.88 38.44 -9.48
N ARG A 151 -15.84 39.16 -10.06
CA ARG A 151 -15.86 40.63 -10.04
C ARG A 151 -15.99 41.18 -8.62
N GLY A 152 -16.95 40.67 -7.84
CA GLY A 152 -17.13 41.08 -6.44
C GLY A 152 -15.89 40.83 -5.57
N LEU A 153 -15.19 39.72 -5.78
CA LEU A 153 -13.93 39.43 -5.09
C LEU A 153 -12.83 40.42 -5.50
N MET A 154 -12.71 40.77 -6.78
CA MET A 154 -11.75 41.78 -7.25
C MET A 154 -12.04 43.16 -6.68
N ASP A 155 -13.29 43.60 -6.73
CA ASP A 155 -13.71 44.91 -6.22
C ASP A 155 -13.53 45.01 -4.69
N ALA A 156 -13.63 43.89 -3.97
CA ALA A 156 -13.34 43.81 -2.53
C ALA A 156 -11.84 43.68 -2.19
N GLY A 157 -10.93 43.66 -3.17
CA GLY A 157 -9.49 43.47 -2.94
C GLY A 157 -9.10 42.04 -2.51
N LEU A 158 -9.94 41.06 -2.84
CA LEU A 158 -9.81 39.64 -2.49
C LEU A 158 -9.57 38.73 -3.72
N GLY A 159 -9.54 39.29 -4.94
CA GLY A 159 -9.43 38.53 -6.19
C GLY A 159 -8.17 37.65 -6.31
N ASN A 160 -7.09 37.98 -5.58
CA ASN A 160 -5.85 37.21 -5.50
C ASN A 160 -5.68 36.43 -4.17
N LYS A 161 -6.70 36.43 -3.31
CA LYS A 161 -6.67 35.82 -1.97
C LYS A 161 -7.70 34.72 -1.78
N CYS A 162 -8.80 34.77 -2.53
CA CYS A 162 -9.89 33.80 -2.44
C CYS A 162 -10.05 33.04 -3.75
N THR A 163 -9.99 31.71 -3.68
CA THR A 163 -10.18 30.80 -4.81
C THR A 163 -11.67 30.62 -5.11
N LEU A 164 -12.04 30.64 -6.38
CA LEU A 164 -13.40 30.40 -6.86
C LEU A 164 -13.53 28.98 -7.42
N MET A 165 -14.16 28.08 -6.65
CA MET A 165 -14.36 26.68 -7.03
C MET A 165 -15.79 26.46 -7.52
N SER A 166 -16.01 26.52 -8.83
CA SER A 166 -17.35 26.45 -9.38
C SER A 166 -17.89 25.01 -9.43
N TYR A 167 -19.14 24.81 -8.98
CA TYR A 167 -19.92 23.61 -9.30
C TYR A 167 -20.39 23.65 -10.76
N SER A 168 -19.44 23.62 -11.70
CA SER A 168 -19.70 23.86 -13.13
C SER A 168 -20.62 22.84 -13.77
N ALA A 169 -20.49 21.56 -13.39
CA ALA A 169 -21.35 20.51 -13.88
C ALA A 169 -22.08 19.84 -12.71
N LYS A 170 -23.16 20.48 -12.23
CA LYS A 170 -24.05 19.96 -11.19
C LYS A 170 -25.36 19.44 -11.78
N PHE A 171 -25.56 18.13 -11.74
CA PHE A 171 -26.72 17.46 -12.34
C PHE A 171 -27.91 17.36 -11.39
N ALA A 172 -29.11 17.32 -11.95
CA ALA A 172 -30.37 17.03 -11.27
C ALA A 172 -30.51 15.53 -10.97
N SER A 173 -29.67 15.03 -10.05
CA SER A 173 -29.57 13.62 -9.69
C SER A 173 -30.46 13.23 -8.51
N SER A 174 -30.87 11.96 -8.47
CA SER A 174 -31.56 11.34 -7.33
C SER A 174 -30.64 11.07 -6.12
N LEU A 175 -29.32 11.23 -6.29
CA LEU A 175 -28.31 10.92 -5.26
C LEU A 175 -28.16 11.99 -4.16
N TYR A 176 -29.05 12.99 -4.09
CA TYR A 176 -28.99 14.06 -3.09
C TYR A 176 -29.87 13.85 -1.86
N GLY A 177 -30.61 12.74 -1.78
CA GLY A 177 -31.56 12.48 -0.68
C GLY A 177 -30.96 12.74 0.71
N PRO A 178 -29.90 12.03 1.11
CA PRO A 178 -29.35 12.21 2.46
C PRO A 178 -28.73 13.59 2.73
N PHE A 179 -28.28 14.31 1.68
CA PHE A 179 -27.82 15.69 1.82
C PHE A 179 -28.98 16.64 2.15
N ARG A 180 -30.18 16.42 1.59
CA ARG A 180 -31.36 17.24 1.88
C ARG A 180 -31.77 17.11 3.34
N ASP A 181 -31.68 15.89 3.88
CA ASP A 181 -31.85 15.67 5.32
C ASP A 181 -30.76 16.42 6.10
N ALA A 182 -29.49 16.26 5.72
CA ALA A 182 -28.37 16.90 6.40
C ALA A 182 -28.49 18.43 6.46
N ALA A 183 -28.82 19.08 5.35
CA ALA A 183 -28.84 20.52 5.20
C ALA A 183 -30.20 21.17 5.51
N GLY A 184 -31.28 20.39 5.67
CA GLY A 184 -32.62 20.95 5.88
C GLY A 184 -33.08 21.81 4.70
N SER A 185 -32.71 21.42 3.48
CA SER A 185 -32.85 22.23 2.25
C SER A 185 -33.69 21.54 1.17
N ALA A 186 -34.68 20.73 1.56
CA ALA A 186 -35.65 20.22 0.61
C ALA A 186 -36.46 21.41 0.03
N PRO A 187 -36.67 21.47 -1.30
CA PRO A 187 -37.49 22.51 -1.91
C PRO A 187 -38.94 22.34 -1.44
N SER A 188 -39.57 23.45 -1.11
CA SER A 188 -40.94 23.49 -0.57
C SER A 188 -41.99 23.15 -1.64
N PHE A 189 -41.66 23.38 -2.91
CA PHE A 189 -42.49 22.99 -4.06
C PHE A 189 -41.62 22.69 -5.30
N GLY A 190 -42.23 22.06 -6.31
CA GLY A 190 -41.59 21.81 -7.60
C GLY A 190 -40.33 20.94 -7.51
N ASN A 191 -39.35 21.25 -8.36
CA ASN A 191 -38.06 20.56 -8.40
C ASN A 191 -36.95 21.51 -8.89
N ARG A 192 -35.70 21.02 -8.94
CA ARG A 192 -34.52 21.81 -9.31
C ARG A 192 -34.06 21.63 -10.76
N LYS A 193 -34.88 21.00 -11.62
CA LYS A 193 -34.48 20.60 -12.99
C LYS A 193 -34.35 21.78 -13.96
N CYS A 194 -34.86 22.96 -13.61
CA CYS A 194 -34.77 24.15 -14.46
C CYS A 194 -33.40 24.85 -14.38
N TYR A 195 -32.52 24.44 -13.47
CA TYR A 195 -31.17 25.00 -13.33
C TYR A 195 -30.10 23.92 -13.07
N GLN A 196 -30.42 22.86 -12.32
CA GLN A 196 -29.54 21.68 -12.28
C GLN A 196 -29.59 20.95 -13.61
N LEU A 197 -28.43 20.51 -14.10
CA LEU A 197 -28.32 19.92 -15.44
C LEU A 197 -29.12 18.61 -15.54
N PRO A 198 -29.90 18.37 -16.62
CA PRO A 198 -30.54 17.09 -16.85
C PRO A 198 -29.50 15.96 -16.94
N VAL A 199 -29.82 14.77 -16.42
CA VAL A 199 -28.88 13.63 -16.30
C VAL A 199 -28.20 13.26 -17.63
N ALA A 200 -28.94 13.28 -18.74
CA ALA A 200 -28.42 12.92 -20.06
C ALA A 200 -27.72 14.09 -20.80
N ALA A 201 -27.73 15.30 -20.23
CA ALA A 201 -27.35 16.52 -20.95
C ALA A 201 -25.83 16.78 -20.94
N ARG A 202 -25.05 15.86 -21.50
CA ARG A 202 -23.57 16.00 -21.64
C ARG A 202 -23.18 17.32 -22.34
N GLY A 203 -23.88 17.70 -23.40
CA GLY A 203 -23.61 18.95 -24.12
C GLY A 203 -23.78 20.20 -23.27
N LEU A 204 -24.76 20.23 -22.37
CA LEU A 204 -24.95 21.35 -21.44
C LEU A 204 -23.85 21.40 -20.37
N ALA A 205 -23.44 20.25 -19.84
CA ALA A 205 -22.32 20.18 -18.89
C ALA A 205 -21.03 20.74 -19.50
N ARG A 206 -20.69 20.35 -20.74
CA ARG A 206 -19.52 20.87 -21.44
C ARG A 206 -19.58 22.39 -21.63
N ARG A 207 -20.74 22.92 -22.03
CA ARG A 207 -20.96 24.36 -22.18
C ARG A 207 -20.83 25.11 -20.86
N ALA A 208 -21.38 24.56 -19.77
CA ALA A 208 -21.30 25.16 -18.44
C ALA A 208 -19.87 25.17 -17.89
N ILE A 209 -19.10 24.11 -18.11
CA ILE A 209 -17.66 24.06 -17.77
C ILE A 209 -16.90 25.16 -18.50
N LEU A 210 -17.05 25.26 -19.83
CA LEU A 210 -16.37 26.28 -20.63
C LEU A 210 -16.76 27.69 -20.20
N ARG A 211 -18.07 27.95 -20.02
CA ARG A 211 -18.56 29.23 -19.52
C ARG A 211 -17.88 29.61 -18.20
N ASP A 212 -17.89 28.72 -17.23
CA ASP A 212 -17.36 29.04 -15.90
C ASP A 212 -15.85 29.28 -15.91
N MET A 213 -15.10 28.56 -16.77
CA MET A 213 -13.68 28.84 -16.99
C MET A 213 -13.48 30.26 -17.57
N GLU A 214 -14.24 30.61 -18.62
CA GLU A 214 -14.18 31.93 -19.24
C GLU A 214 -14.60 33.06 -18.29
N GLU A 215 -15.49 32.76 -17.35
CA GLU A 215 -15.95 33.69 -16.31
C GLU A 215 -14.97 33.83 -15.12
N GLY A 216 -13.90 33.03 -15.08
CA GLY A 216 -12.82 33.16 -14.09
C GLY A 216 -12.90 32.21 -12.90
N ALA A 217 -13.52 31.04 -13.06
CA ALA A 217 -13.41 29.95 -12.07
C ALA A 217 -11.96 29.45 -12.00
N ASP A 218 -11.44 29.33 -10.78
CA ASP A 218 -10.08 28.83 -10.55
C ASP A 218 -10.06 27.28 -10.47
N ILE A 219 -11.17 26.66 -10.06
CA ILE A 219 -11.34 25.20 -9.95
C ILE A 219 -12.70 24.82 -10.54
N ILE A 220 -12.74 23.74 -11.32
CA ILE A 220 -13.96 23.20 -11.93
C ILE A 220 -14.42 21.96 -11.17
N MET A 221 -15.70 21.87 -10.81
CA MET A 221 -16.25 20.73 -10.09
C MET A 221 -17.36 20.01 -10.86
N VAL A 222 -17.33 18.67 -10.81
CA VAL A 222 -18.42 17.79 -11.26
C VAL A 222 -19.15 17.18 -10.06
N LYS A 223 -20.49 17.21 -10.10
CA LYS A 223 -21.37 16.69 -9.05
C LYS A 223 -22.66 16.12 -9.64
N PRO A 224 -23.06 14.88 -9.32
CA PRO A 224 -22.35 13.82 -8.58
C PRO A 224 -21.06 13.32 -9.26
N ALA A 225 -20.29 12.47 -8.59
CA ALA A 225 -19.02 11.98 -9.12
C ALA A 225 -19.14 10.63 -9.83
N LEU A 226 -19.43 9.53 -9.10
CA LEU A 226 -19.35 8.16 -9.62
C LEU A 226 -20.21 7.89 -10.88
N PRO A 227 -21.46 8.40 -11.00
CA PRO A 227 -22.26 8.21 -12.22
C PRO A 227 -21.85 9.09 -13.40
N TYR A 228 -20.94 10.06 -13.19
CA TYR A 228 -20.57 11.10 -14.15
C TYR A 228 -19.05 11.14 -14.38
N LEU A 229 -18.39 9.99 -14.28
CA LEU A 229 -16.96 9.85 -14.58
C LEU A 229 -16.63 10.25 -16.04
N ASP A 230 -17.56 10.06 -16.96
CA ASP A 230 -17.47 10.54 -18.34
C ASP A 230 -17.44 12.07 -18.43
N ILE A 231 -18.22 12.76 -17.57
CA ILE A 231 -18.21 14.23 -17.47
C ILE A 231 -16.95 14.73 -16.77
N ILE A 232 -16.42 14.00 -15.79
CA ILE A 232 -15.11 14.29 -15.19
C ILE A 232 -14.00 14.18 -16.26
N ALA A 233 -14.06 13.16 -17.12
CA ALA A 233 -13.12 13.03 -18.23
C ALA A 233 -13.26 14.16 -19.25
N ASP A 234 -14.49 14.61 -19.55
CA ASP A 234 -14.74 15.79 -20.38
C ASP A 234 -14.18 17.07 -19.74
N ALA A 235 -14.36 17.25 -18.43
CA ALA A 235 -13.82 18.39 -17.68
C ALA A 235 -12.29 18.41 -17.74
N GLY A 236 -11.62 17.27 -17.55
CA GLY A 236 -10.16 17.17 -17.69
C GLY A 236 -9.65 17.47 -19.10
N GLN A 237 -10.46 17.24 -20.14
CA GLN A 237 -10.11 17.62 -21.51
C GLN A 237 -10.32 19.12 -21.77
N LEU A 238 -11.47 19.67 -21.36
CA LEU A 238 -11.85 21.05 -21.62
C LEU A 238 -11.06 22.03 -20.75
N ALA A 239 -10.82 21.67 -19.50
CA ALA A 239 -10.22 22.49 -18.47
C ALA A 239 -8.85 21.95 -18.05
N ALA A 240 -8.04 21.45 -18.99
CA ALA A 240 -6.77 20.76 -18.72
C ALA A 240 -5.77 21.54 -17.84
N ASN A 241 -5.86 22.88 -17.83
CA ASN A 241 -5.01 23.76 -17.02
C ASN A 241 -5.63 24.16 -15.68
N HIS A 242 -6.83 23.67 -15.35
CA HIS A 242 -7.52 23.94 -14.10
C HIS A 242 -7.53 22.69 -13.22
N PRO A 243 -7.43 22.82 -11.89
CA PRO A 243 -7.76 21.73 -10.99
C PRO A 243 -9.21 21.29 -11.17
N ILE A 244 -9.42 19.98 -11.14
CA ILE A 244 -10.76 19.38 -11.15
C ILE A 244 -11.12 18.89 -9.75
N ALA A 245 -12.33 19.19 -9.30
CA ALA A 245 -12.88 18.68 -8.06
C ALA A 245 -14.01 17.68 -8.36
N CYS A 246 -14.05 16.58 -7.60
CA CYS A 246 -15.07 15.54 -7.73
C CYS A 246 -15.85 15.46 -6.41
N TYR A 247 -17.16 15.68 -6.48
CA TYR A 247 -18.03 15.59 -5.30
C TYR A 247 -18.64 14.19 -5.20
N GLN A 248 -18.12 13.33 -4.32
CA GLN A 248 -18.79 12.08 -3.95
C GLN A 248 -20.00 12.40 -3.08
N VAL A 249 -21.20 12.40 -3.67
CA VAL A 249 -22.36 12.96 -2.99
C VAL A 249 -22.91 12.02 -1.92
N SER A 250 -23.83 12.56 -1.13
CA SER A 250 -24.48 11.87 -0.02
C SER A 250 -25.08 10.51 -0.39
N GLY A 251 -25.73 10.42 -1.56
CA GLY A 251 -26.35 9.18 -2.05
C GLY A 251 -25.31 8.17 -2.51
N GLU A 252 -24.20 8.61 -3.11
CA GLU A 252 -23.08 7.72 -3.45
C GLU A 252 -22.46 7.14 -2.18
N PHE A 253 -22.23 7.99 -1.17
CA PHE A 253 -21.73 7.57 0.14
C PHE A 253 -22.67 6.55 0.80
N ALA A 254 -23.96 6.86 0.88
CA ALA A 254 -24.96 5.96 1.46
C ALA A 254 -25.08 4.64 0.68
N MET A 255 -25.02 4.69 -0.66
CA MET A 255 -25.02 3.51 -1.53
C MET A 255 -23.82 2.61 -1.25
N VAL A 256 -22.61 3.19 -1.15
CA VAL A 256 -21.39 2.44 -0.80
C VAL A 256 -21.54 1.80 0.59
N HIS A 257 -22.00 2.55 1.59
CA HIS A 257 -22.23 2.02 2.94
C HIS A 257 -23.28 0.90 2.97
N ALA A 258 -24.39 1.05 2.26
CA ALA A 258 -25.47 0.07 2.20
C ALA A 258 -25.01 -1.24 1.55
N GLY A 259 -24.31 -1.18 0.40
CA GLY A 259 -23.80 -2.39 -0.24
C GLY A 259 -22.76 -3.13 0.59
N ALA A 260 -21.92 -2.40 1.34
CA ALA A 260 -20.98 -3.03 2.27
C ALA A 260 -21.69 -3.68 3.46
N ALA A 261 -22.71 -3.02 4.03
CA ALA A 261 -23.52 -3.60 5.11
C ALA A 261 -24.29 -4.85 4.67
N ALA A 262 -24.70 -4.91 3.40
CA ALA A 262 -25.33 -6.07 2.79
C ALA A 262 -24.34 -7.19 2.39
N GLY A 263 -23.03 -7.00 2.60
CA GLY A 263 -22.01 -8.00 2.28
C GLY A 263 -21.67 -8.12 0.80
N VAL A 264 -22.06 -7.15 -0.04
CA VAL A 264 -21.76 -7.15 -1.48
C VAL A 264 -20.26 -6.96 -1.74
N TYR A 265 -19.60 -6.14 -0.92
CA TYR A 265 -18.17 -5.84 -1.00
C TYR A 265 -17.61 -5.36 0.34
N ASP A 266 -16.28 -5.33 0.47
CA ASP A 266 -15.61 -4.67 1.58
C ASP A 266 -15.73 -3.14 1.44
N LEU A 267 -16.16 -2.47 2.52
CA LEU A 267 -16.39 -1.03 2.54
C LEU A 267 -15.12 -0.24 2.17
N LYS A 268 -13.97 -0.66 2.71
CA LYS A 268 -12.71 0.04 2.48
C LYS A 268 -12.28 -0.14 1.02
N ALA A 269 -12.33 -1.36 0.49
CA ALA A 269 -11.99 -1.63 -0.90
C ALA A 269 -12.85 -0.78 -1.87
N MET A 270 -14.17 -0.77 -1.69
CA MET A 270 -15.07 0.01 -2.55
C MET A 270 -14.88 1.52 -2.40
N ALA A 271 -14.55 2.02 -1.20
CA ALA A 271 -14.22 3.43 -1.00
C ALA A 271 -12.95 3.83 -1.77
N PHE A 272 -11.91 3.00 -1.74
CA PHE A 272 -10.69 3.23 -2.52
C PHE A 272 -10.97 3.19 -4.02
N GLU A 273 -11.66 2.16 -4.50
CA GLU A 273 -12.00 2.01 -5.92
C GLU A 273 -12.83 3.20 -6.43
N SER A 274 -13.76 3.72 -5.62
CA SER A 274 -14.54 4.91 -5.95
C SER A 274 -13.64 6.14 -6.15
N VAL A 275 -12.73 6.41 -5.21
CA VAL A 275 -11.79 7.54 -5.30
C VAL A 275 -10.81 7.36 -6.45
N GLU A 276 -10.24 6.17 -6.63
CA GLU A 276 -9.33 5.84 -7.73
C GLU A 276 -10.02 5.97 -9.10
N SER A 277 -11.31 5.64 -9.19
CA SER A 277 -12.08 5.82 -10.42
C SER A 277 -12.25 7.30 -10.78
N MET A 278 -12.43 8.18 -9.79
CA MET A 278 -12.50 9.63 -9.99
C MET A 278 -11.16 10.20 -10.43
N VAL A 279 -10.07 9.78 -9.78
CA VAL A 279 -8.70 10.15 -10.17
C VAL A 279 -8.38 9.67 -11.59
N ARG A 280 -8.75 8.43 -11.94
CA ARG A 280 -8.54 7.87 -13.28
C ARG A 280 -9.34 8.61 -14.36
N ALA A 281 -10.57 9.02 -14.05
CA ALA A 281 -11.41 9.75 -14.99
C ALA A 281 -10.78 11.10 -15.36
N ASP A 282 -10.12 11.75 -14.40
CA ASP A 282 -9.30 12.91 -14.68
C ASP A 282 -7.93 12.50 -15.24
N ARG A 283 -7.88 12.36 -16.58
CA ARG A 283 -6.69 11.93 -17.33
C ARG A 283 -5.46 12.83 -17.14
N VAL A 284 -5.61 14.03 -16.58
CA VAL A 284 -4.54 15.00 -16.37
C VAL A 284 -3.97 14.93 -14.93
N ASN A 285 -4.50 14.03 -14.08
CA ASN A 285 -4.15 13.90 -12.65
C ASN A 285 -4.31 15.23 -11.87
N THR A 286 -5.19 16.11 -12.33
CA THR A 286 -5.50 17.39 -11.70
C THR A 286 -6.58 17.29 -10.62
N CYS A 287 -7.09 16.07 -10.35
CA CYS A 287 -8.14 15.78 -9.38
C CYS A 287 -7.57 15.97 -7.97
N ASN A 288 -7.41 17.24 -7.62
CA ASN A 288 -6.76 17.66 -6.40
C ASN A 288 -7.75 17.69 -5.23
N TYR A 289 -9.05 17.50 -5.46
CA TYR A 289 -10.07 17.62 -4.42
C TYR A 289 -11.10 16.50 -4.56
N THR A 290 -10.93 15.42 -3.79
CA THR A 290 -12.01 14.43 -3.59
C THR A 290 -12.74 14.77 -2.30
N LEU A 291 -14.03 15.07 -2.41
CA LEU A 291 -14.87 15.35 -1.26
C LEU A 291 -15.35 14.03 -0.66
N ALA A 292 -14.70 13.58 0.41
CA ALA A 292 -14.97 12.29 1.03
C ALA A 292 -15.31 12.48 2.51
N THR A 293 -16.48 11.99 2.92
CA THR A 293 -17.10 12.22 4.23
C THR A 293 -16.49 11.42 5.37
N ARG A 294 -15.44 10.60 5.17
CA ARG A 294 -14.50 10.11 6.20
C ARG A 294 -13.69 8.97 5.61
N TRP A 295 -12.52 9.29 5.06
CA TRP A 295 -11.52 8.29 4.76
C TRP A 295 -10.18 8.82 5.26
N ARG A 296 -9.50 7.98 6.07
CA ARG A 296 -8.17 8.28 6.63
C ARG A 296 -7.36 8.96 5.55
N ARG A 297 -6.58 9.98 5.92
CA ARG A 297 -5.43 10.38 5.12
C ARG A 297 -4.71 9.09 4.73
N LEU A 298 -4.85 8.74 3.46
CA LEU A 298 -3.79 8.48 2.50
C LEU A 298 -2.53 9.31 2.79
N SER A 299 -2.01 9.24 4.02
CA SER A 299 -0.63 8.87 4.14
C SER A 299 -0.59 7.49 3.53
N VAL A 300 -0.05 7.42 2.32
CA VAL A 300 0.97 6.42 2.04
C VAL A 300 2.09 6.65 3.06
N SER A 301 1.80 6.45 4.36
CA SER A 301 2.71 5.72 5.20
C SER A 301 2.61 4.36 4.54
N ILE A 302 3.54 4.16 3.61
CA ILE A 302 4.17 2.88 3.42
C ILE A 302 4.45 2.42 4.87
N MET A 303 3.48 1.79 5.54
CA MET A 303 3.85 0.72 6.45
C MET A 303 4.62 -0.17 5.49
N PRO A 304 5.95 -0.20 5.60
CA PRO A 304 6.74 -0.96 4.65
C PRO A 304 6.12 -2.35 4.62
N ASP A 305 5.79 -2.78 3.40
CA ASP A 305 5.16 -4.09 3.19
C ASP A 305 5.93 -5.06 4.07
N LEU A 306 5.25 -5.79 4.97
CA LEU A 306 5.96 -6.61 5.96
C LEU A 306 6.95 -7.56 5.27
N ARG A 307 6.64 -7.97 4.04
CA ARG A 307 7.53 -8.72 3.17
C ARG A 307 8.79 -7.94 2.80
N LEU A 308 8.65 -6.66 2.44
CA LEU A 308 9.78 -5.77 2.14
C LEU A 308 10.63 -5.52 3.39
N VAL A 309 10.02 -5.29 4.56
CA VAL A 309 10.76 -5.14 5.83
C VAL A 309 11.58 -6.39 6.12
N VAL A 310 10.93 -7.55 6.09
CA VAL A 310 11.56 -8.83 6.39
C VAL A 310 12.62 -9.16 5.33
N PHE A 311 12.38 -8.84 4.06
CA PHE A 311 13.36 -8.97 2.99
C PHE A 311 14.58 -8.08 3.22
N THR A 312 14.39 -6.82 3.60
CA THR A 312 15.50 -5.91 3.94
C THR A 312 16.30 -6.42 5.12
N ILE A 313 15.63 -6.90 6.18
CA ILE A 313 16.31 -7.51 7.33
C ILE A 313 17.11 -8.73 6.91
N LEU A 314 16.52 -9.61 6.08
CA LEU A 314 17.18 -10.81 5.58
C LEU A 314 18.41 -10.46 4.72
N ALA A 315 18.30 -9.45 3.85
CA ALA A 315 19.42 -8.95 3.05
C ALA A 315 20.54 -8.37 3.93
N VAL A 316 20.21 -7.54 4.93
CA VAL A 316 21.19 -6.96 5.86
C VAL A 316 21.88 -8.06 6.67
N ILE A 317 21.14 -9.04 7.18
CA ILE A 317 21.69 -10.19 7.90
C ILE A 317 22.65 -10.98 7.01
N THR A 318 22.23 -11.27 5.78
CA THR A 318 23.05 -12.05 4.84
C THR A 318 24.34 -11.31 4.47
N VAL A 319 24.24 -10.01 4.14
CA VAL A 319 25.41 -9.19 3.78
C VAL A 319 26.36 -9.02 4.96
N SER A 320 25.85 -8.69 6.15
CA SER A 320 26.69 -8.48 7.33
C SER A 320 27.36 -9.77 7.82
N ALA A 321 26.64 -10.90 7.83
CA ALA A 321 27.21 -12.21 8.17
C ALA A 321 28.27 -12.65 7.16
N THR A 322 28.00 -12.46 5.87
CA THR A 322 28.98 -12.74 4.81
C THR A 322 30.22 -11.86 5.00
N LEU A 323 30.06 -10.55 5.19
CA LEU A 323 31.19 -9.63 5.39
C LEU A 323 32.04 -10.02 6.61
N TYR A 324 31.39 -10.33 7.74
CA TYR A 324 32.09 -10.84 8.93
C TYR A 324 32.83 -12.14 8.61
N SER A 325 32.19 -13.05 7.88
CA SER A 325 32.75 -14.32 7.50
C SER A 325 34.04 -14.19 6.69
N VAL A 326 34.06 -13.24 5.73
CA VAL A 326 35.24 -12.92 4.92
C VAL A 326 36.34 -12.26 5.75
N ILE A 327 36.00 -11.28 6.60
CA ILE A 327 36.99 -10.52 7.39
C ILE A 327 37.70 -11.42 8.41
N HIS A 328 36.97 -12.37 9.01
CA HIS A 328 37.46 -13.19 10.10
C HIS A 328 37.76 -14.65 9.70
N ASP A 329 37.75 -14.96 8.40
CA ASP A 329 37.99 -16.31 7.85
C ASP A 329 37.21 -17.41 8.58
N THR A 330 35.93 -17.15 8.87
CA THR A 330 35.08 -18.08 9.64
C THR A 330 34.33 -19.09 8.79
N TYR A 331 34.52 -19.05 7.46
CA TYR A 331 33.84 -19.93 6.51
C TYR A 331 34.49 -21.31 6.37
N LEU A 332 33.67 -22.29 6.01
CA LEU A 332 34.08 -23.57 5.46
C LEU A 332 33.56 -23.68 4.03
N ASP A 333 34.46 -23.95 3.10
CA ASP A 333 34.15 -24.34 1.73
C ASP A 333 33.37 -25.67 1.75
N THR A 334 32.08 -25.58 1.43
CA THR A 334 31.15 -26.72 1.40
C THR A 334 30.94 -27.30 0.02
N SER A 335 31.49 -26.69 -1.03
CA SER A 335 31.45 -27.26 -2.38
C SER A 335 32.68 -28.15 -2.63
N ASN A 336 33.77 -27.98 -1.87
CA ASN A 336 34.93 -28.85 -1.95
C ASN A 336 34.72 -30.24 -1.29
N PRO A 337 34.63 -31.33 -2.06
CA PRO A 337 34.35 -32.67 -1.53
C PRO A 337 35.45 -33.19 -0.59
N LEU A 338 36.67 -32.66 -0.69
CA LEU A 338 37.79 -33.02 0.19
C LEU A 338 37.67 -32.38 1.59
N LEU A 339 36.94 -31.26 1.73
CA LEU A 339 36.79 -30.54 2.98
C LEU A 339 35.43 -30.79 3.65
N THR A 340 34.40 -31.10 2.86
CA THR A 340 33.01 -31.23 3.34
C THR A 340 32.78 -32.29 4.42
N HIS A 341 33.55 -33.39 4.40
CA HIS A 341 33.46 -34.49 5.35
C HIS A 341 34.21 -34.22 6.67
N LEU A 342 35.10 -33.22 6.68
CA LEU A 342 35.85 -32.83 7.86
C LEU A 342 35.01 -31.93 8.79
N PRO A 343 35.26 -31.96 10.11
CA PRO A 343 34.64 -31.03 11.03
C PRO A 343 35.09 -29.61 10.71
N HIS A 344 34.18 -28.64 10.83
CA HIS A 344 34.50 -27.23 10.62
C HIS A 344 35.69 -26.83 11.51
N PRO A 345 36.68 -26.04 11.03
CA PRO A 345 37.86 -25.65 11.82
C PRO A 345 37.50 -25.05 13.18
N LEU A 346 36.48 -24.19 13.19
CA LEU A 346 35.91 -23.57 14.38
C LEU A 346 34.91 -24.42 15.18
N SER A 347 34.64 -25.69 14.81
CA SER A 347 33.61 -26.52 15.47
C SER A 347 33.89 -26.80 16.95
N LYS A 348 35.16 -26.72 17.39
CA LYS A 348 35.55 -26.89 18.79
C LYS A 348 35.31 -25.65 19.64
N THR A 349 35.27 -24.46 19.03
CA THR A 349 35.19 -23.17 19.73
C THR A 349 33.85 -22.46 19.49
N HIS A 350 33.21 -22.69 18.36
CA HIS A 350 31.93 -22.09 17.97
C HIS A 350 30.87 -23.19 17.77
N TYR A 351 29.83 -23.16 18.61
CA TYR A 351 28.76 -24.16 18.61
C TYR A 351 28.05 -24.30 17.25
N TYR A 352 27.71 -23.18 16.60
CA TYR A 352 26.96 -23.17 15.35
C TYR A 352 27.80 -23.55 14.12
N ALA A 353 29.13 -23.58 14.24
CA ALA A 353 30.02 -24.10 13.20
C ALA A 353 29.94 -25.63 13.09
N ASN A 354 29.47 -26.32 14.14
CA ASN A 354 29.26 -27.75 14.11
C ASN A 354 27.99 -28.12 13.32
N LYS A 355 28.11 -28.88 12.22
CA LYS A 355 26.95 -29.34 11.41
C LYS A 355 25.95 -30.21 12.19
N ALA A 356 26.33 -30.76 13.35
CA ALA A 356 25.46 -31.55 14.22
C ALA A 356 24.71 -30.72 15.27
N ASN A 357 24.79 -29.38 15.24
CA ASN A 357 24.08 -28.53 16.19
C ASN A 357 22.54 -28.67 16.08
N TYR A 358 21.84 -28.36 17.18
CA TYR A 358 20.38 -28.52 17.27
C TYR A 358 19.62 -27.70 16.23
N LEU A 359 20.06 -26.47 15.96
CA LEU A 359 19.44 -25.58 14.97
C LEU A 359 19.49 -26.22 13.57
N ASN A 360 20.62 -26.79 13.19
CA ASN A 360 20.76 -27.41 11.88
C ASN A 360 19.93 -28.69 11.73
N VAL A 361 20.04 -29.61 12.70
CA VAL A 361 19.43 -30.95 12.62
C VAL A 361 17.91 -30.90 12.70
N TYR A 362 17.35 -30.10 13.62
CA TYR A 362 15.91 -30.10 13.90
C TYR A 362 15.15 -29.00 13.19
N PHE A 363 15.77 -27.84 12.93
CA PHE A 363 15.09 -26.70 12.30
C PHE A 363 15.45 -26.59 10.83
N ILE A 364 16.72 -26.33 10.49
CA ILE A 364 17.12 -26.00 9.11
C ILE A 364 16.78 -27.15 8.14
N LYS A 365 17.17 -28.39 8.46
CA LYS A 365 16.87 -29.57 7.61
C LYS A 365 15.37 -29.85 7.45
N LYS A 366 14.54 -29.34 8.35
CA LYS A 366 13.08 -29.53 8.36
C LYS A 366 12.33 -28.21 8.20
N ALA A 367 12.96 -27.17 7.66
CA ALA A 367 12.43 -25.81 7.73
C ALA A 367 11.08 -25.65 7.02
N TRP A 368 10.90 -26.30 5.86
CA TRP A 368 9.62 -26.27 5.15
C TRP A 368 8.49 -26.97 5.91
N ALA A 369 8.79 -28.04 6.64
CA ALA A 369 7.81 -28.77 7.44
C ALA A 369 7.31 -27.91 8.62
N TRP A 370 8.23 -27.24 9.33
CA TRP A 370 7.88 -26.29 10.38
C TRP A 370 7.08 -25.10 9.85
N THR A 371 7.47 -24.56 8.69
CA THR A 371 6.77 -23.47 8.01
C THR A 371 5.35 -23.86 7.60
N THR A 372 5.19 -25.06 7.05
CA THR A 372 3.89 -25.63 6.69
C THR A 372 3.00 -25.84 7.92
N GLY A 373 3.55 -26.40 9.00
CA GLY A 373 2.82 -26.60 10.25
C GLY A 373 2.32 -25.28 10.85
N ALA A 374 3.17 -24.25 10.88
CA ALA A 374 2.78 -22.93 11.39
C ALA A 374 1.74 -22.22 10.52
N PHE A 375 1.83 -22.36 9.19
CA PHE A 375 0.82 -21.86 8.27
C PHE A 375 -0.54 -22.50 8.51
N PHE A 376 -0.63 -23.84 8.52
CA PHE A 376 -1.89 -24.52 8.75
C PHE A 376 -2.44 -24.25 10.15
N PHE A 377 -1.59 -24.17 11.18
CA PHE A 377 -2.02 -23.79 12.52
C PHE A 377 -2.65 -22.39 12.54
N SER A 378 -2.04 -21.40 11.87
CA SER A 378 -2.63 -20.06 11.72
C SER A 378 -3.92 -20.07 10.89
N TRP A 379 -3.97 -20.83 9.80
CA TRP A 379 -5.14 -20.90 8.92
C TRP A 379 -6.34 -21.57 9.59
N PHE A 380 -6.16 -22.69 10.29
CA PHE A 380 -7.22 -23.36 11.04
C PHE A 380 -7.71 -22.55 12.24
N THR A 381 -6.83 -21.79 12.89
CA THR A 381 -7.23 -20.94 14.02
C THR A 381 -7.84 -19.60 13.60
N SER A 382 -7.71 -19.23 12.32
CA SER A 382 -8.32 -18.03 11.75
C SER A 382 -9.86 -18.14 11.73
N PRO A 383 -10.60 -17.04 11.96
CA PRO A 383 -12.06 -16.99 11.79
C PRO A 383 -12.47 -17.46 10.39
N THR A 384 -13.61 -18.15 10.30
CA THR A 384 -14.12 -18.71 9.02
C THR A 384 -14.29 -17.65 7.94
N SER A 385 -14.70 -16.43 8.31
CA SER A 385 -14.80 -15.28 7.41
C SER A 385 -13.47 -14.76 6.86
N ALA A 386 -12.36 -15.12 7.51
CA ALA A 386 -11.00 -14.69 7.14
C ALA A 386 -10.19 -15.75 6.39
N ARG A 387 -10.67 -17.01 6.33
CA ARG A 387 -9.99 -18.09 5.61
C ARG A 387 -10.17 -17.89 4.12
N SER A 388 -9.07 -17.64 3.40
CA SER A 388 -9.08 -17.48 1.96
C SER A 388 -8.47 -18.70 1.26
N THR A 389 -9.09 -19.17 0.18
CA THR A 389 -8.53 -20.19 -0.72
C THR A 389 -7.24 -19.71 -1.38
N SER A 390 -7.06 -18.40 -1.56
CA SER A 390 -5.84 -17.80 -2.11
C SER A 390 -4.60 -18.11 -1.26
N GLN A 391 -4.73 -18.16 0.07
CA GLN A 391 -3.61 -18.47 0.97
C GLN A 391 -3.13 -19.90 0.79
N VAL A 392 -4.07 -20.84 0.63
CA VAL A 392 -3.76 -22.25 0.37
C VAL A 392 -3.09 -22.40 -0.99
N TRP A 393 -3.58 -21.72 -2.03
CA TRP A 393 -2.94 -21.74 -3.35
C TRP A 393 -1.52 -21.17 -3.34
N LYS A 394 -1.25 -20.11 -2.56
CA LYS A 394 0.11 -19.60 -2.36
C LYS A 394 1.01 -20.64 -1.70
N TRP A 395 0.52 -21.33 -0.68
CA TRP A 395 1.26 -22.43 -0.05
C TRP A 395 1.53 -23.58 -1.02
N VAL A 396 0.54 -23.98 -1.82
CA VAL A 396 0.70 -25.01 -2.87
C VAL A 396 1.76 -24.56 -3.86
N ALA A 397 1.66 -23.34 -4.40
CA ALA A 397 2.63 -22.80 -5.34
C ALA A 397 4.05 -22.76 -4.76
N GLN A 398 4.20 -22.35 -3.50
CA GLN A 398 5.51 -22.30 -2.85
C GLN A 398 6.07 -23.70 -2.56
N THR A 399 5.20 -24.65 -2.20
CA THR A 399 5.59 -26.06 -2.02
C THR A 399 6.01 -26.68 -3.34
N VAL A 400 5.29 -26.41 -4.42
CA VAL A 400 5.66 -26.85 -5.77
C VAL A 400 6.99 -26.22 -6.19
N ALA A 401 7.19 -24.92 -5.95
CA ALA A 401 8.46 -24.25 -6.22
C ALA A 401 9.61 -24.89 -5.41
N TRP A 402 9.39 -25.21 -4.14
CA TRP A 402 10.37 -25.92 -3.30
C TRP A 402 10.66 -27.33 -3.81
N LEU A 403 9.63 -28.10 -4.17
CA LEU A 403 9.79 -29.45 -4.70
C LEU A 403 10.51 -29.43 -6.02
N ILE A 404 10.14 -28.54 -6.95
CA ILE A 404 10.87 -28.35 -8.21
C ILE A 404 12.31 -27.95 -7.90
N PHE A 405 12.56 -26.97 -7.04
CA PHE A 405 13.93 -26.57 -6.73
C PHE A 405 14.76 -27.70 -6.10
N THR A 406 14.20 -28.49 -5.18
CA THR A 406 14.95 -29.59 -4.56
C THR A 406 15.12 -30.82 -5.43
N THR A 407 14.11 -31.18 -6.21
CA THR A 407 14.15 -32.39 -7.03
C THR A 407 14.76 -32.13 -8.41
N TRP A 408 14.59 -30.92 -8.96
CA TRP A 408 15.05 -30.55 -10.29
C TRP A 408 16.40 -29.82 -10.25
N PHE A 409 16.61 -28.91 -9.29
CA PHE A 409 17.89 -28.23 -9.12
C PHE A 409 18.87 -29.14 -8.39
N PHE A 410 18.61 -29.58 -7.16
CA PHE A 410 19.53 -30.47 -6.40
C PHE A 410 19.42 -31.97 -6.72
N GLY A 411 18.60 -32.36 -7.69
CA GLY A 411 18.54 -33.72 -8.20
C GLY A 411 19.66 -34.04 -9.22
N PRO A 412 19.82 -35.32 -9.61
CA PRO A 412 20.98 -35.81 -10.38
C PRO A 412 20.97 -35.45 -11.88
N ALA A 413 20.43 -34.29 -12.30
CA ALA A 413 20.29 -34.01 -13.74
C ALA A 413 20.56 -32.57 -14.20
N ILE A 414 20.34 -31.52 -13.40
CA ILE A 414 20.47 -30.13 -13.89
C ILE A 414 21.58 -29.38 -13.19
N LEU A 415 21.63 -29.33 -11.85
CA LEU A 415 22.71 -28.63 -11.17
C LEU A 415 24.06 -29.28 -11.46
N GLU A 416 24.14 -30.61 -11.45
CA GLU A 416 25.38 -31.33 -11.80
C GLU A 416 25.83 -31.01 -13.23
N ARG A 417 24.90 -30.94 -14.20
CA ARG A 417 25.21 -30.53 -15.59
C ARG A 417 25.57 -29.06 -15.71
N PHE A 418 24.91 -28.20 -14.93
CA PHE A 418 25.18 -26.77 -14.90
C PHE A 418 26.56 -26.48 -14.30
N ILE A 419 26.90 -27.16 -13.21
CA ILE A 419 28.23 -27.14 -12.59
C ILE A 419 29.29 -27.53 -13.62
N LEU A 420 29.11 -28.65 -14.32
CA LEU A 420 30.02 -29.10 -15.38
C LEU A 420 30.16 -28.08 -16.52
N VAL A 421 29.05 -27.56 -17.06
CA VAL A 421 29.07 -26.51 -18.10
C VAL A 421 29.74 -25.23 -17.61
N SER A 422 29.63 -24.92 -16.32
CA SER A 422 30.27 -23.76 -15.69
C SER A 422 31.76 -23.97 -15.34
N GLY A 423 32.36 -25.11 -15.72
CA GLY A 423 33.76 -25.42 -15.47
C GLY A 423 34.03 -26.28 -14.23
N GLY A 424 33.01 -27.00 -13.74
CA GLY A 424 33.16 -28.03 -12.71
C GLY A 424 33.92 -29.26 -13.22
N GLU A 425 34.65 -29.92 -12.33
CA GLU A 425 35.40 -31.14 -12.61
C GLU A 425 34.89 -32.28 -11.72
N CYS A 426 34.75 -33.49 -12.27
CA CYS A 426 34.43 -34.68 -11.50
C CYS A 426 35.69 -35.26 -10.83
N ILE A 427 35.72 -35.30 -9.50
CA ILE A 427 36.92 -35.68 -8.73
C ILE A 427 36.65 -36.88 -7.83
N LEU A 428 37.60 -37.79 -7.81
CA LEU A 428 37.71 -38.92 -6.92
C LEU A 428 38.78 -38.63 -5.85
N ALA A 429 38.40 -38.69 -4.57
CA ALA A 429 39.31 -38.44 -3.45
C ALA A 429 40.07 -39.71 -3.05
N LEU A 430 41.37 -39.80 -3.33
CA LEU A 430 42.16 -40.98 -2.97
C LEU A 430 42.45 -41.04 -1.45
N PRO A 431 42.78 -42.23 -0.88
CA PRO A 431 43.13 -42.37 0.54
C PRO A 431 44.28 -41.46 1.01
N GLY A 432 45.20 -41.09 0.11
CA GLY A 432 46.29 -40.16 0.38
C GLY A 432 45.93 -38.67 0.29
N GLY A 433 44.65 -38.33 0.07
CA GLY A 433 44.15 -36.94 -0.03
C GLY A 433 44.37 -36.28 -1.40
N ALA A 434 45.09 -36.92 -2.32
CA ALA A 434 45.26 -36.44 -3.69
C ALA A 434 43.95 -36.57 -4.49
N PRO A 435 43.46 -35.50 -5.15
CA PRO A 435 42.32 -35.60 -6.05
C PRO A 435 42.73 -36.23 -7.39
N LEU A 436 41.93 -37.19 -7.87
CA LEU A 436 42.02 -37.74 -9.22
C LEU A 436 40.81 -37.27 -10.03
N THR A 437 41.02 -36.55 -11.12
CA THR A 437 39.93 -36.15 -12.04
C THR A 437 39.50 -37.36 -12.87
N VAL A 438 38.21 -37.66 -12.90
CA VAL A 438 37.59 -38.79 -13.62
C VAL A 438 36.52 -38.27 -14.59
N ASP A 439 36.04 -39.13 -15.49
CA ASP A 439 34.98 -38.75 -16.44
C ASP A 439 33.70 -38.28 -15.71
N ASP A 440 33.12 -37.20 -16.21
CA ASP A 440 31.93 -36.55 -15.66
C ASP A 440 30.72 -37.48 -15.57
N GLN A 441 30.63 -38.49 -16.43
CA GLN A 441 29.56 -39.49 -16.39
C GLN A 441 29.52 -40.25 -15.05
N TYR A 442 30.66 -40.44 -14.38
CA TYR A 442 30.69 -41.13 -13.09
C TYR A 442 30.06 -40.30 -11.96
N CYS A 443 30.22 -38.96 -12.00
CA CYS A 443 29.55 -38.06 -11.06
C CYS A 443 28.04 -38.00 -11.31
N LEU A 444 27.61 -37.90 -12.57
CA LEU A 444 26.20 -37.84 -12.95
C LEU A 444 25.43 -39.15 -12.63
N SER A 445 26.08 -40.29 -12.80
CA SER A 445 25.50 -41.60 -12.50
C SER A 445 25.63 -42.02 -11.03
N LYS A 446 26.40 -41.27 -10.22
CA LYS A 446 26.78 -41.62 -8.84
C LYS A 446 27.36 -43.03 -8.72
N SER A 447 28.14 -43.43 -9.73
CA SER A 447 28.73 -44.75 -9.82
C SER A 447 29.81 -44.94 -8.75
N GLN A 448 29.83 -46.12 -8.11
CA GLN A 448 30.83 -46.46 -7.12
C GLN A 448 32.11 -46.96 -7.82
N ILE A 449 33.23 -46.28 -7.60
CA ILE A 449 34.52 -46.58 -8.21
C ILE A 449 35.41 -47.33 -7.20
N SER A 450 36.06 -48.40 -7.67
CA SER A 450 37.09 -49.15 -6.95
C SER A 450 38.21 -49.59 -7.90
N ALA A 451 39.39 -49.89 -7.34
CA ALA A 451 40.52 -50.41 -8.12
C ALA A 451 40.20 -51.74 -8.84
N SER A 452 39.27 -52.54 -8.29
CA SER A 452 38.82 -53.80 -8.89
C SER A 452 37.80 -53.66 -10.01
N SER A 453 36.97 -52.61 -9.99
CA SER A 453 35.90 -52.40 -10.98
C SER A 453 36.33 -51.48 -12.13
N HIS A 454 37.26 -50.57 -11.87
CA HIS A 454 37.74 -49.59 -12.85
C HIS A 454 39.28 -49.53 -12.83
N PRO A 455 39.97 -50.63 -13.18
CA PRO A 455 41.43 -50.71 -13.11
C PRO A 455 42.13 -49.67 -14.00
N ASP A 456 41.49 -49.29 -15.11
CA ASP A 456 42.02 -48.32 -16.08
C ASP A 456 42.19 -46.89 -15.50
N LEU A 457 41.48 -46.57 -14.42
CA LEU A 457 41.59 -45.28 -13.74
C LEU A 457 42.81 -45.18 -12.81
N PHE A 458 43.45 -46.30 -12.48
CA PHE A 458 44.53 -46.36 -11.51
C PHE A 458 45.81 -46.88 -12.17
N VAL A 459 46.72 -45.97 -12.54
CA VAL A 459 48.07 -46.34 -12.99
C VAL A 459 48.81 -47.00 -11.81
N ALA A 460 49.56 -48.08 -12.07
CA ALA A 460 50.11 -49.01 -11.07
C ALA A 460 50.87 -48.39 -9.87
N SER A 461 51.29 -47.12 -9.96
CA SER A 461 52.02 -46.40 -8.90
C SER A 461 51.11 -45.65 -7.89
N PHE A 462 49.78 -45.59 -8.10
CA PHE A 462 48.84 -44.83 -7.26
C PHE A 462 47.56 -45.61 -6.88
N ALA A 463 47.59 -46.94 -6.96
CA ALA A 463 46.40 -47.76 -6.68
C ALA A 463 46.01 -47.73 -5.18
N PRO A 464 44.75 -47.36 -4.83
CA PRO A 464 44.25 -47.47 -3.47
C PRO A 464 44.11 -48.95 -3.05
N PRO A 465 43.97 -49.24 -1.74
CA PRO A 465 43.70 -50.60 -1.25
C PRO A 465 42.52 -51.27 -1.98
N LEU A 466 42.60 -52.59 -2.24
CA LEU A 466 41.62 -53.35 -3.02
C LEU A 466 40.17 -53.29 -2.47
N ASP A 467 40.03 -53.06 -1.17
CA ASP A 467 38.79 -52.90 -0.43
C ASP A 467 38.22 -51.47 -0.46
N TRP A 468 39.02 -50.50 -0.92
CA TRP A 468 38.61 -49.10 -1.00
C TRP A 468 37.58 -48.86 -2.12
N ARG A 469 36.54 -48.10 -1.78
CA ARG A 469 35.50 -47.67 -2.71
C ARG A 469 35.10 -46.23 -2.43
N ALA A 470 34.92 -45.43 -3.46
CA ALA A 470 34.35 -44.09 -3.32
C ALA A 470 33.44 -43.72 -4.50
N ILE A 471 32.55 -42.77 -4.25
CA ILE A 471 31.72 -42.15 -5.29
C ILE A 471 32.37 -40.81 -5.61
N PRO A 472 32.74 -40.55 -6.87
CA PRO A 472 33.32 -39.27 -7.25
C PRO A 472 32.29 -38.15 -7.07
N ARG A 473 32.78 -36.94 -6.80
CA ARG A 473 31.95 -35.76 -6.56
C ARG A 473 32.43 -34.61 -7.42
N LEU A 474 31.49 -33.79 -7.86
CA LEU A 474 31.82 -32.55 -8.55
C LEU A 474 32.53 -31.58 -7.60
N ARG A 475 33.47 -30.84 -8.16
CA ARG A 475 34.19 -29.73 -7.52
C ARG A 475 34.29 -28.58 -8.51
N LYS A 476 34.36 -27.33 -8.03
CA LYS A 476 34.35 -26.09 -8.84
C LYS A 476 32.98 -25.83 -9.48
N GLY A 477 32.83 -24.65 -10.09
CA GLY A 477 31.59 -24.24 -10.77
C GLY A 477 30.56 -23.59 -9.85
N HIS A 478 29.32 -23.48 -10.31
CA HIS A 478 28.29 -22.73 -9.60
C HIS A 478 27.53 -23.60 -8.56
N ASP A 479 27.72 -23.35 -7.26
CA ASP A 479 27.03 -24.00 -6.13
C ASP A 479 26.17 -22.99 -5.36
N VAL A 480 24.84 -23.14 -5.46
CA VAL A 480 23.87 -22.28 -4.78
C VAL A 480 23.46 -22.92 -3.45
N SER A 481 23.57 -22.17 -2.35
CA SER A 481 23.17 -22.69 -1.03
C SER A 481 21.68 -22.98 -0.94
N GLY A 482 21.31 -24.26 -0.98
CA GLY A 482 19.92 -24.71 -0.83
C GLY A 482 19.30 -24.35 0.52
N HIS A 483 20.11 -24.26 1.58
CA HIS A 483 19.66 -23.85 2.90
C HIS A 483 19.27 -22.36 2.94
N ILE A 484 20.09 -21.48 2.36
CA ILE A 484 19.78 -20.04 2.30
C ILE A 484 18.52 -19.80 1.45
N PHE A 485 18.38 -20.50 0.33
CA PHE A 485 17.16 -20.44 -0.47
C PHE A 485 15.93 -20.85 0.34
N LEU A 486 15.97 -22.02 1.00
CA LEU A 486 14.87 -22.54 1.78
C LEU A 486 14.49 -21.61 2.93
N LEU A 487 15.48 -21.08 3.66
CA LEU A 487 15.26 -20.16 4.77
C LEU A 487 14.67 -18.84 4.28
N THR A 488 15.16 -18.29 3.18
CA THR A 488 14.63 -17.05 2.57
C THR A 488 13.18 -17.22 2.17
N MET A 489 12.89 -18.28 1.42
CA MET A 489 11.55 -18.64 0.98
C MET A 489 10.59 -18.82 2.16
N SER A 490 11.01 -19.59 3.18
CA SER A 490 10.22 -19.85 4.38
C SER A 490 9.91 -18.57 5.16
N THR A 491 10.91 -17.69 5.31
CA THR A 491 10.77 -16.42 6.03
C THR A 491 9.80 -15.49 5.32
N LEU A 492 9.94 -15.31 4.00
CA LEU A 492 9.08 -14.42 3.22
C LEU A 492 7.64 -14.94 3.14
N PHE A 493 7.46 -16.26 3.01
CA PHE A 493 6.14 -16.87 3.03
C PHE A 493 5.44 -16.63 4.37
N LEU A 494 6.11 -16.90 5.50
CA LEU A 494 5.55 -16.65 6.83
C LEU A 494 5.27 -15.16 7.08
N ALA A 495 6.10 -14.26 6.58
CA ALA A 495 5.85 -12.82 6.64
C ALA A 495 4.59 -12.40 5.84
N ASP A 496 4.34 -13.01 4.68
CA ASP A 496 3.09 -12.80 3.94
C ASP A 496 1.88 -13.30 4.76
N GLN A 497 1.96 -14.49 5.37
CA GLN A 497 0.87 -15.02 6.20
C GLN A 497 0.60 -14.14 7.43
N LEU A 498 1.66 -13.68 8.10
CA LEU A 498 1.56 -12.77 9.25
C LEU A 498 0.83 -11.48 8.87
N ARG A 499 1.10 -10.93 7.68
CA ARG A 499 0.42 -9.71 7.17
C ARG A 499 -1.10 -9.89 7.06
N TYR A 500 -1.59 -11.06 6.65
CA TYR A 500 -3.04 -11.31 6.56
C TYR A 500 -3.67 -11.32 7.94
N SER A 501 -3.09 -12.08 8.88
CA SER A 501 -3.61 -12.21 10.24
C SER A 501 -3.52 -10.90 11.04
N LEU A 502 -2.51 -10.07 10.78
CA LEU A 502 -2.37 -8.74 11.40
C LEU A 502 -3.49 -7.76 11.03
N ARG A 503 -4.29 -8.04 9.98
CA ARG A 503 -5.43 -7.20 9.57
C ARG A 503 -6.73 -7.55 10.31
N LEU A 504 -6.76 -8.66 11.05
CA LEU A 504 -7.94 -9.08 11.79
C LEU A 504 -8.11 -8.22 13.05
N VAL A 505 -9.30 -7.62 13.21
CA VAL A 505 -9.67 -6.74 14.33
C VAL A 505 -10.01 -7.54 15.58
N ASN A 506 -10.76 -8.64 15.44
CA ASN A 506 -11.11 -9.55 16.52
C ASN A 506 -10.46 -10.92 16.28
N ARG A 507 -9.55 -11.33 17.17
CA ARG A 507 -8.79 -12.58 17.04
C ARG A 507 -9.07 -13.51 18.21
N PRO A 508 -9.38 -14.80 17.93
CA PRO A 508 -9.42 -15.82 18.97
C PRO A 508 -8.07 -15.93 19.69
N LEU A 509 -8.07 -16.28 20.98
CA LEU A 509 -6.84 -16.48 21.74
C LEU A 509 -5.90 -17.51 21.08
N LEU A 510 -6.47 -18.61 20.58
CA LEU A 510 -5.73 -19.66 19.89
C LEU A 510 -5.07 -19.14 18.60
N HIS A 511 -5.67 -18.15 17.93
CA HIS A 511 -5.07 -17.51 16.76
C HIS A 511 -3.91 -16.59 17.14
N ASN A 512 -3.96 -15.93 18.30
CA ASN A 512 -2.83 -15.15 18.80
C ASN A 512 -1.63 -16.04 19.13
N VAL A 513 -1.87 -17.26 19.65
CA VAL A 513 -0.80 -18.26 19.84
C VAL A 513 -0.19 -18.65 18.49
N ALA A 514 -1.01 -18.91 17.47
CA ALA A 514 -0.52 -19.22 16.13
C ALA A 514 0.33 -18.09 15.53
N LEU A 515 -0.04 -16.83 15.78
CA LEU A 515 0.76 -15.68 15.36
C LEU A 515 2.09 -15.58 16.07
N ALA A 516 2.12 -15.84 17.39
CA ALA A 516 3.36 -15.91 18.15
C ALA A 516 4.29 -17.01 17.62
N THR A 517 3.75 -18.18 17.24
CA THR A 517 4.51 -19.26 16.61
C THR A 517 5.11 -18.83 15.27
N ILE A 518 4.36 -18.12 14.43
CA ILE A 518 4.87 -17.59 13.16
C ILE A 518 6.01 -16.60 13.39
N ILE A 519 5.84 -15.65 14.31
CA ILE A 519 6.86 -14.64 14.65
C ILE A 519 8.13 -15.31 15.18
N ALA A 520 8.00 -16.30 16.07
CA ALA A 520 9.11 -17.06 16.60
C ALA A 520 9.87 -17.81 15.50
N LEU A 521 9.16 -18.46 14.57
CA LEU A 521 9.79 -19.15 13.44
C LEU A 521 10.49 -18.19 12.49
N ILE A 522 9.92 -17.02 12.19
CA ILE A 522 10.61 -15.99 11.42
C ILE A 522 11.92 -15.60 12.09
N GLY A 523 11.92 -15.39 13.41
CA GLY A 523 13.15 -15.11 14.18
C GLY A 523 14.18 -16.24 14.07
N ILE A 524 13.75 -17.49 14.19
CA ILE A 524 14.62 -18.68 14.02
C ILE A 524 15.19 -18.73 12.60
N TRP A 525 14.40 -18.44 11.55
CA TRP A 525 14.88 -18.45 10.17
C TRP A 525 15.88 -17.34 9.87
N LEU A 526 15.66 -16.13 10.40
CA LEU A 526 16.61 -15.03 10.30
C LEU A 526 17.93 -15.37 11.00
N PHE A 527 17.87 -15.96 12.20
CA PHE A 527 19.07 -16.42 12.92
C PHE A 527 19.78 -17.57 12.20
N ALA A 528 19.04 -18.54 11.68
CA ALA A 528 19.60 -19.63 10.88
C ALA A 528 20.29 -19.12 9.61
N THR A 529 19.70 -18.10 8.97
CA THR A 529 20.30 -17.42 7.80
C THR A 529 21.62 -16.78 8.19
N TYR A 530 21.65 -16.05 9.31
CA TYR A 530 22.88 -15.47 9.87
C TYR A 530 23.96 -16.53 10.09
N THR A 531 23.67 -17.61 10.83
CA THR A 531 24.67 -18.65 11.14
C THR A 531 25.14 -19.41 9.91
N THR A 532 24.25 -19.62 8.94
CA THR A 532 24.59 -20.32 7.69
C THR A 532 25.54 -19.46 6.84
N SER A 533 25.24 -18.17 6.69
CA SER A 533 26.08 -17.20 5.98
C SER A 533 27.40 -16.91 6.72
N LEU A 534 27.45 -17.11 8.04
CA LEU A 534 28.65 -16.90 8.84
C LEU A 534 29.67 -18.04 8.67
N TYR A 535 29.22 -19.30 8.79
CA TYR A 535 30.13 -20.45 8.92
C TYR A 535 30.28 -21.30 7.65
N PHE A 536 29.37 -21.24 6.69
CA PHE A 536 29.38 -22.15 5.53
C PHE A 536 29.44 -21.38 4.22
N HIS A 537 30.00 -22.01 3.18
CA HIS A 537 30.31 -21.44 1.86
C HIS A 537 31.49 -20.46 1.84
N SER A 538 32.30 -20.50 0.78
CA SER A 538 33.41 -19.56 0.60
C SER A 538 32.92 -18.12 0.31
N PRO A 539 33.76 -17.08 0.49
CA PRO A 539 33.42 -15.71 0.14
C PRO A 539 32.97 -15.55 -1.31
N PHE A 540 33.63 -16.26 -2.23
CA PHE A 540 33.32 -16.19 -3.66
C PHE A 540 31.99 -16.89 -3.97
N GLU A 541 31.74 -18.07 -3.38
CA GLU A 541 30.44 -18.75 -3.46
C GLU A 541 29.31 -17.90 -2.90
N LYS A 542 29.52 -17.19 -1.79
CA LYS A 542 28.50 -16.35 -1.16
C LYS A 542 28.06 -15.18 -2.04
N ILE A 543 28.99 -14.61 -2.83
CA ILE A 543 28.76 -13.40 -3.62
C ILE A 543 28.32 -13.74 -5.04
N THR A 544 28.98 -14.72 -5.66
CA THR A 544 28.82 -15.05 -7.08
C THR A 544 28.09 -16.36 -7.31
N GLY A 545 27.97 -17.19 -6.26
CA GLY A 545 27.56 -18.58 -6.37
C GLY A 545 28.60 -19.47 -7.04
N PHE A 546 29.74 -18.95 -7.44
CA PHE A 546 30.80 -19.66 -8.15
C PHE A 546 31.90 -20.08 -7.17
N GLU A 547 32.52 -21.23 -7.38
CA GLU A 547 33.73 -21.68 -6.70
C GLU A 547 34.94 -21.44 -7.62
N VAL A 548 35.86 -20.54 -7.22
CA VAL A 548 37.15 -20.33 -7.91
C VAL A 548 38.26 -20.86 -7.01
N GLU A 549 39.25 -21.50 -7.62
CA GLU A 549 40.48 -21.89 -6.94
C GLU A 549 41.16 -20.65 -6.35
N GLU A 550 41.23 -20.54 -5.01
CA GLU A 550 42.01 -19.49 -4.36
C GLU A 550 43.51 -19.84 -4.51
N SER A 551 44.04 -19.63 -5.72
CA SER A 551 45.35 -20.11 -6.17
C SER A 551 46.55 -19.34 -5.60
N ALA A 552 46.40 -18.61 -4.49
CA ALA A 552 47.50 -17.85 -3.87
C ALA A 552 47.65 -18.03 -2.35
N LYS A 553 46.57 -18.15 -1.58
CA LYS A 553 46.65 -18.23 -0.12
C LYS A 553 46.79 -19.66 0.40
N ILE A 554 46.08 -20.64 -0.19
CA ILE A 554 46.21 -22.05 0.20
C ILE A 554 47.56 -22.61 -0.21
N LYS A 555 48.11 -22.27 -1.39
CA LYS A 555 49.50 -22.62 -1.76
C LYS A 555 50.53 -22.06 -0.77
N LYS A 556 50.26 -20.92 -0.12
CA LYS A 556 51.12 -20.36 0.93
C LYS A 556 50.97 -21.10 2.25
N ALA A 557 49.74 -21.47 2.63
CA ALA A 557 49.44 -22.25 3.83
C ALA A 557 49.89 -23.73 3.74
N GLU A 558 49.78 -24.35 2.57
CA GLU A 558 50.29 -25.69 2.27
C GLU A 558 51.81 -25.70 2.19
N ARG A 559 52.45 -24.69 1.58
CA ARG A 559 53.92 -24.52 1.66
C ARG A 559 54.40 -24.33 3.11
N LEU A 560 53.66 -23.60 3.93
CA LEU A 560 53.96 -23.41 5.36
C LEU A 560 53.68 -24.67 6.22
N ARG A 561 52.75 -25.54 5.80
CA ARG A 561 52.50 -26.84 6.45
C ARG A 561 53.53 -27.90 6.04
N GLN A 562 53.89 -27.97 4.75
CA GLN A 562 54.94 -28.86 4.25
C GLN A 562 56.32 -28.46 4.77
N SER A 563 56.60 -27.16 4.95
CA SER A 563 57.86 -26.74 5.58
C SER A 563 57.94 -27.03 7.08
N LYS A 564 56.81 -27.31 7.75
CA LYS A 564 56.78 -27.70 9.17
C LYS A 564 56.83 -29.22 9.38
N GLN A 565 56.37 -30.02 8.42
CA GLN A 565 56.50 -31.49 8.45
C GLN A 565 57.87 -32.02 8.00
N HIS A 566 58.73 -31.16 7.43
CA HIS A 566 60.13 -31.50 7.14
C HIS A 566 61.11 -30.94 8.19
N THR A 567 60.62 -30.36 9.29
CA THR A 567 61.44 -29.91 10.43
C THR A 567 61.05 -30.57 11.75
N GLU A 568 60.35 -31.71 11.72
CA GLU A 568 60.21 -32.64 12.86
C GLU A 568 60.76 -34.02 12.50
#